data_AF-A0A960U3A3-F1
#
_entry.id   AF-A0A960U3A3-F1
#
_cell.length_a   1.000
_cell.length_b   1.000
_cell.length_c   1.000
_cell.angle_alpha   90.00
_cell.angle_beta   90.00
_cell.angle_gamma   90.00
#
_symmetry.space_group_name_H-M   'P 1'
#
loop_
_entity.id
_entity.type
_entity.pdbx_description
1 polymer ?
#
loop_
_entity_poly.entity_id
_entity_poly.type
_entity_poly.pdbx_seq_one_letter_code
_entity_poly.pdbx_strand_id
1 'polypeptide(L)'
;VEYNGQKFKLNHGAVVIAAITSCTNTSNPSVMLGAGLLARNAVKRGMKQKPWVKTSLAPGSQVVTDYLKKAGVLDDLEKLGYDIVGYGCTTCIGNSGPLPEAIGNAVREHNLVAASVLSGNRNFEGRVHADVKANYLASPPLVVAYALAGTVDIDLSADPIGKDSEGKDVYLKD
;
A
#
# COMPACT_ATOMS: atom_id res chain seq x y z
N VAL A 1 -0.92 8.43 17.83
CA VAL A 1 0.39 8.51 17.15
C VAL A 1 0.51 9.88 16.50
N GLU A 2 1.67 10.50 16.61
CA GLU A 2 1.99 11.77 15.93
C GLU A 2 3.15 11.52 14.96
N TYR A 3 2.95 11.83 13.68
CA TYR A 3 3.92 11.59 12.62
C TYR A 3 3.67 12.56 11.46
N ASN A 4 4.73 13.14 10.89
CA ASN A 4 4.66 14.13 9.81
C ASN A 4 3.67 15.29 10.08
N GLY A 5 3.63 15.79 11.31
CA GLY A 5 2.75 16.90 11.73
C GLY A 5 1.26 16.52 11.81
N GLN A 6 0.92 15.23 11.75
CA GLN A 6 -0.45 14.74 11.84
C GLN A 6 -0.63 13.84 13.06
N LYS A 7 -1.76 14.00 13.75
CA LYS A 7 -2.20 13.09 14.82
C LYS A 7 -3.27 12.15 14.30
N PHE A 8 -3.07 10.86 14.54
CA PHE A 8 -4.01 9.81 14.17
C PHE A 8 -4.00 8.67 15.19
N LYS A 9 -5.06 7.87 15.16
CA LYS A 9 -5.22 6.66 15.96
C LYS A 9 -4.89 5.44 15.10
N LEU A 10 -4.02 4.57 15.60
CA LEU A 10 -3.82 3.23 15.04
C LEU A 10 -4.66 2.25 15.85
N ASN A 11 -5.35 1.36 15.16
CA ASN A 11 -6.12 0.27 15.76
C ASN A 11 -5.56 -1.08 15.24
N HIS A 12 -6.06 -2.18 15.79
CA HIS A 12 -5.88 -3.49 15.16
C HIS A 12 -6.35 -3.45 13.71
N GLY A 13 -5.66 -4.19 12.83
CA GLY A 13 -5.95 -4.20 11.39
C GLY A 13 -5.39 -2.98 10.64
N ALA A 14 -4.76 -2.01 11.30
CA ALA A 14 -4.11 -0.89 10.60
C ALA A 14 -3.06 -1.40 9.61
N VAL A 15 -3.21 -1.01 8.34
CA VAL A 15 -2.24 -1.33 7.28
C VAL A 15 -1.04 -0.41 7.47
N VAL A 16 0.10 -0.97 7.87
CA VAL A 16 1.35 -0.21 8.05
C VAL A 16 2.33 -0.40 6.90
N ILE A 17 2.12 -1.45 6.09
CA ILE A 17 2.89 -1.71 4.86
C ILE A 17 1.92 -2.05 3.74
N ALA A 18 2.06 -1.37 2.60
CA ALA A 18 1.35 -1.68 1.37
C ALA A 18 2.33 -1.76 0.19
N ALA A 19 2.74 -2.97 -0.20
CA ALA A 19 3.85 -3.16 -1.14
C ALA A 19 3.40 -3.83 -2.44
N ILE A 20 3.55 -3.12 -3.56
CA ILE A 20 3.50 -3.74 -4.89
C ILE A 20 4.88 -4.33 -5.17
N THR A 21 4.99 -5.64 -5.01
CA THR A 21 6.26 -6.38 -5.04
C THR A 21 6.06 -7.74 -5.73
N SER A 22 7.14 -8.53 -5.78
CA SER A 22 7.20 -9.90 -6.31
C SER A 22 7.13 -10.02 -7.83
N CYS A 23 7.91 -10.97 -8.37
CA CYS A 23 7.81 -11.38 -9.76
C CYS A 23 6.44 -12.00 -10.10
N THR A 24 5.69 -12.53 -9.13
CA THR A 24 4.38 -13.17 -9.37
C THR A 24 3.37 -12.19 -9.95
N ASN A 25 3.24 -11.00 -9.37
CA ASN A 25 2.23 -10.03 -9.82
C ASN A 25 2.82 -8.92 -10.68
N THR A 26 4.08 -8.52 -10.48
CA THR A 26 4.68 -7.45 -11.29
C THR A 26 4.95 -7.87 -12.74
N SER A 27 5.01 -9.18 -13.02
CA SER A 27 5.12 -9.72 -14.38
C SER A 27 3.80 -9.70 -15.15
N ASN A 28 2.67 -9.38 -14.51
CA ASN A 28 1.35 -9.34 -15.12
C ASN A 28 0.95 -7.88 -15.42
N PRO A 29 1.00 -7.42 -16.69
CA PRO A 29 0.70 -6.04 -17.03
C PRO A 29 -0.74 -5.63 -16.68
N SER A 30 -1.72 -6.55 -16.76
CA SER A 30 -3.12 -6.23 -16.53
C SER A 30 -3.37 -5.72 -15.12
N VAL A 31 -2.80 -6.38 -14.11
CA VAL A 31 -2.99 -5.97 -12.71
C VAL A 31 -2.13 -4.77 -12.33
N MET A 32 -0.95 -4.62 -12.94
CA MET A 32 -0.09 -3.45 -12.73
C MET A 32 -0.68 -2.18 -13.34
N LEU A 33 -1.23 -2.27 -14.56
CA LEU A 33 -1.99 -1.18 -15.17
C LEU A 33 -3.28 -0.90 -14.38
N GLY A 34 -3.95 -1.94 -13.87
CA GLY A 34 -5.09 -1.77 -12.96
C GLY A 34 -4.74 -0.95 -11.71
N ALA A 35 -3.58 -1.22 -11.09
CA ALA A 35 -3.09 -0.46 -9.94
C ALA A 35 -2.81 1.01 -10.32
N GLY A 36 -2.16 1.23 -11.47
CA GLY A 36 -1.90 2.56 -11.98
C GLY A 36 -3.18 3.34 -12.29
N LEU A 37 -4.17 2.70 -12.91
CA LEU A 37 -5.47 3.33 -13.22
C LEU A 37 -6.27 3.66 -11.96
N LEU A 38 -6.23 2.80 -10.94
CA LEU A 38 -6.83 3.08 -9.63
C LEU A 38 -6.12 4.26 -8.98
N ALA A 39 -4.78 4.27 -8.97
CA ALA A 39 -3.99 5.38 -8.44
C ALA A 39 -4.33 6.70 -9.14
N ARG A 40 -4.42 6.70 -10.47
CA ARG A 40 -4.84 7.87 -11.27
C ARG A 40 -6.20 8.40 -10.83
N ASN A 41 -7.19 7.51 -10.65
CA ASN A 41 -8.54 7.93 -10.27
C ASN A 41 -8.55 8.51 -8.84
N ALA A 42 -7.83 7.89 -7.90
CA ALA A 42 -7.69 8.39 -6.53
C ALA A 42 -6.98 9.76 -6.49
N VAL A 43 -5.88 9.92 -7.22
CA VAL A 43 -5.14 11.19 -7.33
C VAL A 43 -6.00 12.30 -7.94
N LYS A 44 -6.79 12.00 -8.99
CA LYS A 44 -7.72 12.97 -9.58
C LYS A 44 -8.78 13.47 -8.60
N ARG A 45 -9.13 12.65 -7.61
CA ARG A 45 -10.03 13.02 -6.50
C ARG A 45 -9.29 13.70 -5.33
N GLY A 46 -7.99 13.96 -5.45
CA GLY A 46 -7.18 14.57 -4.39
C GLY A 46 -6.89 13.62 -3.22
N MET A 47 -7.11 12.32 -3.38
CA MET A 47 -6.86 11.33 -2.34
C MET A 47 -5.37 11.05 -2.19
N LYS A 48 -4.99 10.64 -0.97
CA LYS A 48 -3.66 10.13 -0.62
C LYS A 48 -3.79 8.90 0.28
N GLN A 49 -2.76 8.07 0.30
CA GLN A 49 -2.65 7.00 1.29
C GLN A 49 -2.70 7.57 2.72
N LYS A 50 -3.12 6.75 3.70
CA LYS A 50 -3.15 7.17 5.12
C LYS A 50 -1.74 7.30 5.69
N PRO A 51 -1.38 8.41 6.35
CA PRO A 51 0.01 8.83 6.62
C PRO A 51 0.92 7.82 7.33
N TRP A 52 0.38 6.80 7.99
CA TRP A 52 1.11 5.70 8.63
C TRP A 52 1.47 4.54 7.69
N VAL A 53 0.91 4.47 6.48
CA VAL A 53 1.12 3.39 5.53
C VAL A 53 2.43 3.60 4.80
N LYS A 54 3.37 2.67 4.97
CA LYS A 54 4.58 2.61 4.16
C LYS A 54 4.29 1.92 2.82
N THR A 55 4.22 2.72 1.76
CA THR A 55 4.02 2.23 0.39
C THR A 55 5.35 1.96 -0.31
N SER A 56 5.36 1.02 -1.25
CA SER A 56 6.51 0.79 -2.13
C SER A 56 6.15 0.06 -3.42
N LEU A 57 6.87 0.39 -4.50
CA LEU A 57 6.82 -0.33 -5.77
C LEU A 57 8.18 -0.97 -6.05
N ALA A 58 8.21 -2.29 -6.17
CA ALA A 58 9.41 -3.05 -6.49
C ALA A 58 9.16 -3.95 -7.70
N PRO A 59 9.36 -3.44 -8.92
CA PRO A 59 9.12 -4.21 -10.13
C PRO A 59 10.13 -5.35 -10.32
N GLY A 60 9.69 -6.45 -10.93
CA GLY A 60 10.61 -7.54 -11.31
C GLY A 60 11.55 -7.21 -12.47
N SER A 61 11.22 -6.19 -13.29
CA SER A 61 12.04 -5.75 -14.42
C SER A 61 11.76 -4.29 -14.81
N GLN A 62 12.66 -3.69 -15.59
CA GLN A 62 12.50 -2.34 -16.13
C GLN A 62 11.31 -2.22 -17.10
N VAL A 63 10.93 -3.31 -17.76
CA VAL A 63 9.77 -3.35 -18.68
C VAL A 63 8.49 -2.90 -17.97
N VAL A 64 8.34 -3.22 -16.69
CA VAL A 64 7.20 -2.79 -15.87
C VAL A 64 7.14 -1.28 -15.75
N THR A 65 8.27 -0.67 -15.40
CA THR A 65 8.40 0.78 -15.33
C THR A 65 8.10 1.42 -16.67
N ASP A 66 8.60 0.85 -17.77
CA ASP A 66 8.42 1.42 -19.11
C ASP A 66 6.96 1.46 -19.54
N TYR A 67 6.18 0.38 -19.35
CA TYR A 67 4.77 0.41 -19.73
C TYR A 67 3.93 1.29 -18.79
N LEU A 68 4.26 1.38 -17.49
CA LEU A 68 3.57 2.28 -16.56
C LEU A 68 3.81 3.75 -16.93
N LYS A 69 5.04 4.10 -17.34
CA LYS A 69 5.39 5.43 -17.87
C LYS A 69 4.65 5.73 -19.17
N LYS A 70 4.70 4.80 -20.14
CA LYS A 70 4.01 4.98 -21.44
C LYS A 70 2.49 5.10 -21.29
N ALA A 71 1.90 4.40 -20.32
CA ALA A 71 0.48 4.52 -19.99
C ALA A 71 0.14 5.79 -19.19
N GLY A 72 1.16 6.56 -18.74
CA GLY A 72 0.97 7.80 -17.99
C GLY A 72 0.42 7.60 -16.57
N VAL A 73 0.65 6.43 -15.96
CA VAL A 73 0.12 6.08 -14.62
C VAL A 73 1.20 5.88 -13.57
N LEU A 74 2.49 5.90 -13.95
CA LEU A 74 3.58 5.81 -12.97
C LEU A 74 3.57 7.01 -12.01
N ASP A 75 3.46 8.23 -12.54
CA ASP A 75 3.43 9.45 -11.74
C ASP A 75 2.27 9.47 -10.73
N ASP A 76 1.14 8.82 -11.07
CA ASP A 76 0.00 8.70 -10.16
C ASP A 76 0.26 7.69 -9.03
N LEU A 77 0.97 6.60 -9.31
CA LEU A 77 1.46 5.68 -8.29
C LEU A 77 2.44 6.38 -7.34
N GLU A 78 3.40 7.13 -7.89
CA GLU A 78 4.39 7.90 -7.12
C GLU A 78 3.73 8.97 -6.23
N LYS A 79 2.69 9.66 -6.72
CA LYS A 79 1.89 10.60 -5.88
C LYS A 79 1.19 9.95 -4.70
N LEU A 80 0.90 8.64 -4.78
CA LEU A 80 0.40 7.84 -3.65
C LEU A 80 1.54 7.19 -2.83
N GLY A 81 2.81 7.53 -3.10
CA GLY A 81 4.00 7.04 -2.41
C GLY A 81 4.51 5.69 -2.90
N TYR A 82 3.99 5.17 -4.02
CA TYR A 82 4.52 3.95 -4.65
C TYR A 82 5.75 4.26 -5.51
N ASP A 83 6.76 4.86 -4.88
CA ASP A 83 8.05 5.09 -5.51
C ASP A 83 8.74 3.76 -5.87
N ILE A 84 9.50 3.77 -6.97
CA ILE A 84 10.33 2.62 -7.35
C ILE A 84 11.49 2.52 -6.35
N VAL A 85 11.39 1.58 -5.41
CA VAL A 85 12.41 1.35 -4.37
C VAL A 85 13.52 0.39 -4.82
N GLY A 86 13.36 -0.25 -5.97
CA GLY A 86 14.36 -1.13 -6.57
C GLY A 86 13.76 -2.21 -7.45
N TYR A 87 14.61 -2.84 -8.26
CA TYR A 87 14.24 -3.97 -9.12
C TYR A 87 14.68 -5.28 -8.45
N GLY A 88 13.74 -5.99 -7.82
CA GLY A 88 14.04 -7.22 -7.11
C GLY A 88 13.01 -7.60 -6.06
N CYS A 89 13.34 -8.61 -5.24
CA CYS A 89 12.39 -9.25 -4.35
C CYS A 89 11.89 -8.37 -3.18
N THR A 90 12.71 -7.45 -2.65
CA THR A 90 12.35 -6.46 -1.61
C THR A 90 11.43 -7.02 -0.50
N THR A 91 10.27 -6.39 -0.27
CA THR A 91 9.26 -6.77 0.72
C THR A 91 8.80 -8.23 0.56
N CYS A 92 8.79 -8.80 -0.65
CA CYS A 92 8.38 -10.19 -0.86
C CYS A 92 9.26 -11.21 -0.13
N ILE A 93 10.51 -10.85 0.19
CA ILE A 93 11.44 -11.68 0.96
C ILE A 93 11.72 -11.16 2.37
N GLY A 94 10.92 -10.19 2.85
CA GLY A 94 11.10 -9.58 4.16
C GLY A 94 12.05 -8.39 4.19
N ASN A 95 12.61 -7.98 3.04
CA ASN A 95 13.41 -6.76 2.94
C ASN A 95 12.51 -5.53 2.77
N SER A 96 11.59 -5.36 3.72
CA SER A 96 10.64 -4.25 3.79
C SER A 96 11.25 -2.98 4.40
N GLY A 97 12.41 -3.10 5.05
CA GLY A 97 13.08 -2.01 5.77
C GLY A 97 12.27 -1.53 6.99
N PRO A 98 12.81 -0.62 7.80
CA PRO A 98 12.15 -0.19 9.04
C PRO A 98 10.84 0.54 8.75
N LEU A 99 9.84 0.34 9.61
CA LEU A 99 8.70 1.25 9.72
C LEU A 99 9.16 2.62 10.25
N PRO A 100 8.45 3.71 9.96
CA PRO A 100 8.69 4.97 10.65
C PRO A 100 8.61 4.76 12.17
N GLU A 101 9.55 5.34 12.91
CA GLU A 101 9.76 5.04 14.33
C GLU A 101 8.48 5.22 15.17
N ALA A 102 7.77 6.33 14.96
CA ALA A 102 6.51 6.61 15.65
C ALA A 102 5.42 5.53 15.41
N ILE A 103 5.38 4.94 14.20
CA ILE A 103 4.44 3.86 13.87
C ILE A 103 4.89 2.56 14.53
N GLY A 104 6.16 2.19 14.37
CA GLY A 104 6.72 0.97 14.95
C GLY A 104 6.60 0.94 16.48
N ASN A 105 6.90 2.07 17.15
CA ASN A 105 6.76 2.20 18.60
C ASN A 105 5.29 2.03 19.03
N ALA A 106 4.35 2.69 18.36
CA ALA A 106 2.94 2.55 18.68
C ALA A 106 2.43 1.10 18.52
N VAL A 107 2.91 0.39 17.49
CA VAL A 107 2.55 -1.03 17.29
C VAL A 107 3.09 -1.90 18.44
N ARG A 108 4.34 -1.70 18.84
CA ARG A 108 4.98 -2.47 19.93
C ARG A 108 4.39 -2.14 21.30
N GLU A 109 4.34 -0.85 21.66
CA GLU A 109 3.89 -0.36 22.97
C GLU A 109 2.45 -0.76 23.28
N HIS A 110 1.58 -0.77 22.26
CA HIS A 110 0.18 -1.13 22.42
C HIS A 110 -0.14 -2.55 21.93
N ASN A 111 0.88 -3.34 21.61
CA ASN A 111 0.76 -4.73 21.15
C ASN A 111 -0.28 -4.89 20.02
N LEU A 112 -0.31 -3.94 19.08
CA LEU A 112 -1.31 -3.92 18.01
C LEU A 112 -1.08 -5.09 17.04
N VAL A 113 -2.18 -5.62 16.51
CA VAL A 113 -2.15 -6.54 15.37
C VAL A 113 -2.14 -5.68 14.12
N ALA A 114 -0.96 -5.16 13.78
CA ALA A 114 -0.75 -4.40 12.56
C ALA A 114 -0.77 -5.34 11.34
N ALA A 115 -1.19 -4.80 10.20
CA ALA A 115 -1.34 -5.53 8.95
C ALA A 115 -0.34 -5.05 7.87
N SER A 116 0.08 -5.97 7.01
CA SER A 116 0.63 -5.65 5.70
C SER A 116 -0.26 -6.20 4.59
N VAL A 117 -0.30 -5.48 3.48
CA VAL A 117 -0.92 -5.94 2.24
C VAL A 117 0.14 -5.91 1.14
N LEU A 118 0.37 -7.03 0.48
CA LEU A 118 1.43 -7.13 -0.52
C LEU A 118 1.02 -7.99 -1.72
N SER A 119 1.51 -7.64 -2.90
CA SER A 119 1.33 -8.44 -4.11
C SER A 119 2.34 -9.60 -4.23
N GLY A 120 2.76 -10.12 -3.08
CA GLY A 120 3.69 -11.25 -2.95
C GLY A 120 3.02 -12.61 -3.16
N ASN A 121 3.71 -13.67 -2.72
CA ASN A 121 3.23 -15.05 -2.77
C ASN A 121 3.35 -15.81 -1.43
N ARG A 122 3.89 -15.18 -0.39
CA ARG A 122 4.04 -15.75 0.96
C ARG A 122 3.74 -14.68 2.01
N ASN A 123 3.09 -15.08 3.08
CA ASN A 123 2.57 -14.17 4.11
C ASN A 123 2.70 -14.74 5.54
N PHE A 124 3.69 -15.59 5.79
CA PHE A 124 3.95 -16.12 7.13
C PHE A 124 4.24 -14.99 8.14
N GLU A 125 3.86 -15.17 9.40
CA GLU A 125 4.18 -14.23 10.47
C GLU A 125 5.69 -14.01 10.58
N GLY A 126 6.11 -12.75 10.79
CA GLY A 126 7.52 -12.37 10.86
C GLY A 126 8.28 -12.39 9.53
N ARG A 127 7.68 -12.91 8.43
CA ARG A 127 8.35 -12.96 7.12
C ARG A 127 8.43 -11.60 6.45
N VAL A 128 7.36 -10.81 6.53
CA VAL A 128 7.27 -9.52 5.80
C VAL A 128 7.97 -8.41 6.58
N HIS A 129 7.70 -8.29 7.87
CA HIS A 129 8.31 -7.32 8.79
C HIS A 129 8.14 -7.82 10.23
N ALA A 130 9.10 -7.53 11.12
CA ALA A 130 9.08 -8.01 12.51
C ALA A 130 7.91 -7.45 13.33
N ASP A 131 7.55 -6.18 13.12
CA ASP A 131 6.42 -5.53 13.81
C ASP A 131 5.04 -5.88 13.21
N VAL A 132 4.96 -6.72 12.18
CA VAL A 132 3.69 -7.02 11.48
C VAL A 132 3.28 -8.48 11.67
N LYS A 133 2.15 -8.67 12.35
CA LYS A 133 1.61 -10.00 12.66
C LYS A 133 0.65 -10.53 11.60
N ALA A 134 -0.14 -9.66 10.97
CA ALA A 134 -1.10 -10.04 9.94
C ALA A 134 -0.59 -9.63 8.55
N ASN A 135 -0.52 -10.56 7.60
CA ASN A 135 0.00 -10.31 6.26
C ASN A 135 -0.98 -10.85 5.21
N TYR A 136 -1.41 -10.01 4.28
CA TYR A 136 -2.43 -10.34 3.28
C TYR A 136 -1.86 -10.27 1.87
N LEU A 137 -1.98 -11.38 1.13
CA LEU A 137 -1.65 -11.42 -0.29
C LEU A 137 -2.82 -10.87 -1.08
N ALA A 138 -2.58 -9.84 -1.91
CA ALA A 138 -3.61 -9.20 -2.69
C ALA A 138 -3.10 -8.82 -4.09
N SER A 139 -4.01 -8.58 -5.03
CA SER A 139 -3.63 -8.05 -6.33
C SER A 139 -3.08 -6.61 -6.19
N PRO A 140 -2.19 -6.15 -7.09
CA PRO A 140 -1.67 -4.78 -7.05
C PRO A 140 -2.74 -3.67 -6.90
N PRO A 141 -3.92 -3.71 -7.56
CA PRO A 141 -4.97 -2.71 -7.33
C PRO A 141 -5.51 -2.73 -5.88
N LEU A 142 -5.69 -3.91 -5.29
CA LEU A 142 -6.13 -4.02 -3.90
C LEU A 142 -5.07 -3.54 -2.92
N VAL A 143 -3.78 -3.71 -3.23
CA VAL A 143 -2.69 -3.11 -2.43
C VAL A 143 -2.85 -1.58 -2.37
N VAL A 144 -3.19 -0.94 -3.50
CA VAL A 144 -3.46 0.51 -3.53
C VAL A 144 -4.72 0.86 -2.75
N ALA A 145 -5.81 0.11 -2.93
CA ALA A 145 -7.07 0.34 -2.21
C ALA A 145 -6.89 0.28 -0.68
N TYR A 146 -6.17 -0.73 -0.17
CA TYR A 146 -5.90 -0.87 1.25
C TYR A 146 -4.94 0.19 1.80
N ALA A 147 -4.05 0.76 0.97
CA ALA A 147 -3.24 1.91 1.38
C ALA A 147 -4.06 3.20 1.52
N LEU A 148 -5.06 3.39 0.67
CA LEU A 148 -6.01 4.51 0.76
C LEU A 148 -6.91 4.37 2.00
N ALA A 149 -7.45 3.17 2.24
CA ALA A 149 -8.26 2.89 3.42
C ALA A 149 -7.44 2.94 4.72
N GLY A 150 -6.22 2.39 4.69
CA GLY A 150 -5.29 2.30 5.82
C GLY A 150 -5.62 1.25 6.86
N THR A 151 -6.59 0.36 6.59
CA THR A 151 -6.99 -0.74 7.47
C THR A 151 -7.47 -1.93 6.64
N VAL A 152 -7.26 -3.16 7.12
CA VAL A 152 -7.89 -4.38 6.58
C VAL A 152 -9.26 -4.66 7.20
N ASP A 153 -9.60 -3.98 8.29
CA ASP A 153 -10.91 -4.02 8.93
C ASP A 153 -11.86 -3.04 8.23
N ILE A 154 -12.23 -3.39 7.00
CA ILE A 154 -13.09 -2.60 6.10
C ILE A 154 -13.83 -3.53 5.13
N ASP A 155 -15.11 -3.26 4.88
CA ASP A 155 -15.84 -3.85 3.77
C ASP A 155 -15.66 -3.01 2.51
N LEU A 156 -14.70 -3.38 1.65
CA LEU A 156 -14.43 -2.65 0.40
C LEU A 156 -15.63 -2.55 -0.57
N SER A 157 -16.69 -3.35 -0.37
CA SER A 157 -17.90 -3.31 -1.20
C SER A 157 -18.92 -2.27 -0.72
N ALA A 158 -18.88 -1.91 0.57
CA ALA A 158 -19.89 -1.10 1.23
C ALA A 158 -19.33 0.16 1.89
N ASP A 159 -18.07 0.15 2.32
CA ASP A 159 -17.42 1.23 3.06
C ASP A 159 -16.60 2.15 2.14
N PRO A 160 -16.49 3.45 2.48
CA PRO A 160 -15.61 4.35 1.76
C PRO A 160 -14.14 4.05 2.03
N ILE A 161 -13.33 4.03 0.98
CA ILE A 161 -11.88 3.84 1.05
C ILE A 161 -11.13 5.13 1.38
N GLY A 162 -11.83 6.27 1.43
CA GLY A 162 -11.27 7.55 1.84
C GLY A 162 -12.20 8.70 1.50
N LYS A 163 -11.65 9.92 1.53
CA LYS A 163 -12.36 11.14 1.19
C LYS A 163 -11.62 11.88 0.08
N ASP A 164 -12.37 12.51 -0.80
CA ASP A 164 -11.81 13.40 -1.82
C ASP A 164 -11.43 14.77 -1.24
N SER A 165 -10.91 15.66 -2.10
CA SER A 165 -10.52 17.02 -1.73
C SER A 165 -11.67 17.89 -1.21
N GLU A 166 -12.91 17.53 -1.50
CA GLU A 166 -14.12 18.23 -1.02
C GLU A 166 -14.66 17.62 0.29
N GLY A 167 -14.02 16.55 0.78
CA GLY A 167 -14.41 15.84 1.99
C GLY A 167 -15.54 14.83 1.78
N LYS A 168 -15.92 14.54 0.53
CA LYS A 168 -16.93 13.55 0.19
C LYS A 168 -16.34 12.15 0.24
N ASP A 169 -17.15 11.21 0.70
CA ASP A 169 -16.80 9.79 0.76
C ASP A 169 -16.59 9.21 -0.65
N VAL A 170 -15.49 8.48 -0.83
CA VAL A 170 -15.12 7.80 -2.07
C VAL A 170 -15.12 6.30 -1.82
N TYR A 171 -15.86 5.57 -2.65
CA TYR A 171 -15.95 4.10 -2.60
C TYR A 171 -15.03 3.48 -3.65
N LEU A 172 -14.66 2.20 -3.46
CA LEU A 172 -13.76 1.50 -4.38
C LEU A 172 -14.30 1.42 -5.83
N LYS A 173 -15.62 1.45 -6.00
CA LYS A 173 -16.30 1.38 -7.30
C LYS A 173 -16.29 2.71 -8.08
N ASP A 174 -15.92 3.82 -7.44
CA ASP A 174 -15.98 5.18 -8.00
C ASP A 174 -14.69 5.60 -8.75
#